data_AF-A0A519HQD0-F1
#
_entry.id   AF-A0A519HQD0-F1
#
_cell.length_a   1.000
_cell.length_b   1.000
_cell.length_c   1.000
_cell.angle_alpha   90.00
_cell.angle_beta   90.00
_cell.angle_gamma   90.00
#
_symmetry.space_group_name_H-M   'P 1'
#
loop_
_entity.id
_entity.type
_entity.pdbx_description
1 polymer ?
#
loop_
_entity_poly.entity_id
_entity_poly.type
_entity_poly.pdbx_seq_one_letter_code
_entity_poly.pdbx_strand_id
1 'polypeptide(L)'
;MKLSPTLLVLALSAAALPAFAADEPAPAADPLSFNVGVVSEYRYRGIGQTRLKPALQGGIDYASPSGFYIGTWASTIKWIKDFGGDAQVEVDVYGGYKTEVSPGLTLDVGLLQYFYPSNKLSPSANTLEVYGALTFGVVTAKYSHSTTNLFGVPDSKGSGYFDVAASFDLGDGLMLAPHLGYQKVRHNAAATYTDFSLTLSK
;
A
#
# COMPACT_ATOMS: atom_id res chain seq x y z
N MET A 1 -26.49 -9.11 34.37
CA MET A 1 -26.48 -8.79 32.93
C MET A 1 -25.04 -8.81 32.47
N LYS A 2 -24.67 -9.76 31.60
CA LYS A 2 -23.30 -9.92 31.10
C LYS A 2 -23.16 -9.03 29.85
N LEU A 3 -22.28 -8.03 29.91
CA LEU A 3 -21.89 -7.21 28.77
C LEU A 3 -21.04 -8.09 27.84
N SER A 4 -21.50 -8.25 26.60
CA SER A 4 -20.75 -8.90 25.52
C SER A 4 -19.65 -7.95 25.05
N PRO A 5 -18.38 -8.39 24.88
CA PRO A 5 -17.38 -7.56 24.24
C PRO A 5 -17.63 -7.61 22.73
N THR A 6 -18.09 -6.49 22.18
CA THR A 6 -18.16 -6.26 20.74
C THR A 6 -16.73 -6.22 20.20
N LEU A 7 -16.39 -7.15 19.30
CA LEU A 7 -15.13 -7.14 18.55
C LEU A 7 -15.04 -5.83 17.75
N LEU A 8 -14.08 -4.97 18.11
CA LEU A 8 -13.73 -3.81 17.31
C LEU A 8 -12.87 -4.30 16.13
N VAL A 9 -13.45 -4.31 14.93
CA VAL A 9 -12.77 -4.68 13.69
C VAL A 9 -11.93 -3.48 13.24
N LEU A 10 -10.61 -3.55 13.45
CA LEU A 10 -9.66 -2.62 12.84
C LEU A 10 -9.22 -3.21 11.50
N ALA A 11 -9.78 -2.69 10.41
CA ALA A 11 -9.26 -2.94 9.07
C ALA A 11 -8.02 -2.07 8.89
N LEU A 12 -6.84 -2.63 9.16
CA LEU A 12 -5.58 -1.97 8.86
C LEU A 12 -5.37 -2.03 7.34
N SER A 13 -5.76 -0.97 6.65
CA SER A 13 -5.22 -0.67 5.33
C SER A 13 -3.71 -0.51 5.50
N ALA A 14 -2.91 -1.40 4.90
CA ALA A 14 -1.46 -1.26 4.82
C ALA A 14 -1.11 -0.11 3.86
N ALA A 15 -1.51 1.12 4.21
CA ALA A 15 -0.75 2.29 3.83
C ALA A 15 0.47 2.28 4.75
N ALA A 16 1.67 2.21 4.18
CA ALA A 16 2.88 2.53 4.93
C ALA A 16 2.72 3.99 5.41
N LEU A 17 2.19 4.17 6.62
CA LEU A 17 2.08 5.48 7.24
C LEU A 17 3.51 5.97 7.51
N PRO A 18 3.89 7.18 7.09
CA PRO A 18 5.07 7.81 7.64
C PRO A 18 4.81 8.00 9.14
N ALA A 19 5.72 7.49 9.97
CA ALA A 19 5.76 7.85 11.38
C ALA A 19 6.00 9.37 11.46
N PHE A 20 4.98 10.14 11.81
CA PHE A 20 5.16 11.53 12.19
C PHE A 20 5.83 11.55 13.56
N ALA A 21 7.14 11.75 13.59
CA ALA A 21 7.86 12.07 14.80
C ALA A 21 7.72 13.58 15.07
N ALA A 22 7.37 13.90 16.31
CA ALA A 22 7.37 15.25 16.85
C ALA A 22 8.78 15.89 16.79
N ASP A 23 8.78 17.23 16.82
CA ASP A 23 9.90 18.16 16.62
C ASP A 23 10.93 18.15 17.79
N GLU A 24 11.47 16.98 18.12
CA GLU A 24 12.69 16.82 18.94
C GLU A 24 13.78 16.14 18.09
N PRO A 25 15.08 16.40 18.33
CA PRO A 25 16.16 15.67 17.69
C PRO A 25 16.16 14.24 18.22
N ALA A 26 15.32 13.39 17.61
CA ALA A 26 15.35 11.96 17.84
C ALA A 26 16.74 11.44 17.45
N PRO A 27 17.32 10.47 18.20
CA PRO A 27 18.48 9.74 17.70
C PRO A 27 18.15 9.24 16.29
N ALA A 28 19.13 9.31 15.37
CA ALA A 28 18.94 8.84 13.99
C ALA A 28 18.23 7.49 14.04
N ALA A 29 16.98 7.45 13.58
CA ALA A 29 16.17 6.24 13.62
C ALA A 29 16.99 5.12 12.99
N ASP A 30 16.93 3.91 13.58
CA ASP A 30 17.56 2.75 12.95
C ASP A 30 17.10 2.73 11.49
N PRO A 31 18.02 2.81 10.52
CA PRO A 31 17.63 2.85 9.12
C PRO A 31 16.86 1.60 8.73
N LEU A 32 16.98 0.51 9.50
CA LEU A 32 16.26 -0.73 9.34
C LEU A 32 14.99 -0.76 10.21
N SER A 33 13.86 -1.06 9.60
CA SER A 33 12.59 -1.25 10.30
C SER A 33 11.87 -2.51 9.84
N PHE A 34 11.02 -3.05 10.71
CA PHE A 34 10.33 -4.32 10.53
C PHE A 34 8.87 -4.20 10.98
N ASN A 35 7.97 -4.91 10.30
CA ASN A 35 6.59 -5.06 10.73
C ASN A 35 6.09 -6.48 10.49
N VAL A 36 5.14 -6.91 11.34
CA VAL A 36 4.40 -8.15 11.18
C VAL A 36 3.01 -7.97 11.77
N GLY A 37 1.99 -8.49 11.12
CA GLY A 37 0.62 -8.33 11.56
C GLY A 37 -0.33 -9.36 10.95
N VAL A 38 -1.48 -9.52 11.59
CA VAL A 38 -2.61 -10.29 11.05
C VAL A 38 -3.78 -9.34 10.90
N VAL A 39 -4.38 -9.33 9.70
CA VAL A 39 -5.60 -8.57 9.42
C VAL A 39 -6.76 -9.51 9.15
N SER A 40 -7.99 -9.05 9.38
CA SER A 40 -9.21 -9.83 9.12
C SER A 40 -9.48 -10.04 7.62
N GLU A 41 -9.08 -9.08 6.80
CA GLU A 41 -9.04 -9.16 5.34
C GLU A 41 -7.95 -8.22 4.83
N TYR A 42 -7.08 -8.73 3.97
CA TYR A 42 -6.20 -7.87 3.17
C TYR A 42 -6.99 -7.25 2.01
N ARG A 43 -7.05 -5.91 1.97
CA ARG A 43 -7.60 -5.12 0.87
C ARG A 43 -6.52 -4.22 0.27
N TYR A 44 -6.53 -4.12 -1.05
CA TYR A 44 -5.63 -3.27 -1.82
C TYR A 44 -6.44 -2.50 -2.86
N ARG A 45 -6.30 -1.16 -2.88
CA ARG A 45 -7.09 -0.24 -3.74
C ARG A 45 -8.59 -0.57 -3.74
N GLY A 46 -9.15 -0.76 -2.53
CA GLY A 46 -10.55 -1.15 -2.35
C GLY A 46 -10.91 -2.61 -2.66
N ILE A 47 -10.03 -3.41 -3.28
CA ILE A 47 -10.29 -4.81 -3.67
C ILE A 47 -9.74 -5.78 -2.63
N GLY A 48 -10.57 -6.74 -2.20
CA GLY A 48 -10.17 -7.81 -1.29
C GLY A 48 -9.24 -8.83 -1.95
N GLN A 49 -8.07 -9.05 -1.35
CA GLN A 49 -7.01 -9.92 -1.86
C GLN A 49 -7.10 -11.35 -1.28
N THR A 50 -7.74 -11.48 -0.12
CA THR A 50 -7.89 -12.73 0.64
C THR A 50 -9.33 -13.27 0.67
N ARG A 51 -10.26 -12.55 0.03
CA ARG A 51 -11.66 -12.96 -0.15
C ARG A 51 -12.38 -13.15 1.18
N LEU A 52 -12.38 -12.10 2.01
CA LEU A 52 -12.96 -12.06 3.36
C LEU A 52 -12.32 -13.04 4.36
N LYS A 53 -11.05 -13.40 4.14
CA LYS A 53 -10.30 -14.28 5.05
C LYS A 53 -9.14 -13.53 5.69
N PRO A 54 -8.71 -13.94 6.90
CA PRO A 54 -7.55 -13.34 7.53
C PRO A 54 -6.30 -13.43 6.66
N ALA A 55 -5.43 -12.42 6.76
CA ALA A 55 -4.15 -12.38 6.08
C ALA A 55 -3.01 -12.19 7.08
N LEU A 56 -1.92 -12.94 6.92
CA LEU A 56 -0.65 -12.68 7.58
C LEU A 56 0.17 -11.75 6.69
N GLN A 57 0.71 -10.69 7.28
CA GLN A 57 1.44 -9.63 6.60
C GLN A 57 2.73 -9.30 7.33
N GLY A 58 3.74 -8.85 6.61
CA GLY A 58 4.96 -8.32 7.22
C GLY A 58 5.92 -7.74 6.19
N GLY A 59 6.88 -6.96 6.68
CA GLY A 59 7.83 -6.28 5.83
C GLY A 59 9.13 -5.90 6.52
N ILE A 60 10.11 -5.57 5.69
CA ILE A 60 11.45 -5.12 6.07
C ILE A 60 11.79 -3.92 5.21
N ASP A 61 12.22 -2.84 5.83
CA ASP A 61 12.51 -1.57 5.17
C ASP A 61 13.88 -1.05 5.61
N TYR A 62 14.67 -0.58 4.64
CA TYR A 62 15.89 0.17 4.89
C TYR A 62 15.76 1.58 4.29
N ALA A 63 15.93 2.61 5.12
CA ALA A 63 15.93 4.00 4.72
C ALA A 63 17.26 4.67 5.07
N SER A 64 18.02 5.06 4.05
CA SER A 64 19.28 5.79 4.21
C SER A 64 19.02 7.25 4.59
N PRO A 65 19.88 7.87 5.42
CA PRO A 65 19.85 9.32 5.67
C PRO A 65 19.96 10.17 4.41
N SER A 66 20.47 9.61 3.30
CA SER A 66 20.52 10.28 2.00
C SER A 66 19.17 10.38 1.29
N GLY A 67 18.09 9.80 1.82
CA GLY A 67 16.75 9.81 1.22
C GLY A 67 16.44 8.59 0.33
N PHE A 68 17.44 7.76 0.02
CA PHE A 68 17.21 6.49 -0.67
C PHE A 68 16.63 5.44 0.28
N TYR A 69 15.69 4.64 -0.22
CA TYR A 69 15.14 3.52 0.53
C TYR A 69 14.92 2.29 -0.36
N ILE A 70 14.90 1.13 0.28
CA ILE A 70 14.52 -0.16 -0.31
C ILE A 70 13.75 -0.95 0.74
N GLY A 71 12.71 -1.67 0.31
CA GLY A 71 11.94 -2.50 1.20
C GLY A 71 11.30 -3.67 0.49
N THR A 72 10.82 -4.60 1.30
CA THR A 72 9.99 -5.70 0.84
C THR A 72 8.84 -5.89 1.81
N TRP A 73 7.69 -6.26 1.24
CA TRP A 73 6.50 -6.59 2.00
C TRP A 73 5.90 -7.87 1.45
N ALA A 74 5.28 -8.67 2.29
CA ALA A 74 4.61 -9.87 1.86
C ALA A 74 3.28 -10.06 2.59
N SER A 75 2.31 -10.64 1.89
CA SER A 75 1.05 -11.07 2.48
C SER A 75 0.56 -12.36 1.87
N THR A 76 -0.16 -13.15 2.67
CA THR A 76 -1.01 -14.21 2.13
C THR A 76 -2.11 -13.61 1.26
N ILE A 77 -2.44 -14.26 0.15
CA ILE A 77 -3.49 -13.88 -0.78
C ILE A 77 -4.30 -15.12 -1.22
N LYS A 78 -5.43 -14.87 -1.86
CA LYS A 78 -6.29 -15.91 -2.42
C LYS A 78 -6.76 -15.62 -3.84
N TRP A 79 -6.85 -14.34 -4.22
CA TRP A 79 -7.48 -13.91 -5.46
C TRP A 79 -6.89 -14.61 -6.70
N ILE A 80 -5.57 -14.77 -6.81
CA ILE A 80 -4.93 -15.47 -7.94
C ILE A 80 -5.54 -16.85 -8.18
N LYS A 81 -5.75 -17.62 -7.11
CA LYS A 81 -6.36 -18.95 -7.18
C LYS A 81 -7.82 -18.90 -7.63
N ASP A 82 -8.55 -17.85 -7.27
CA ASP A 82 -9.93 -17.67 -7.71
C ASP A 82 -10.02 -17.32 -9.21
N PHE A 83 -8.94 -16.82 -9.81
CA PHE A 83 -8.82 -16.56 -11.25
C PHE A 83 -8.12 -17.68 -12.04
N GLY A 84 -7.95 -18.87 -11.44
CA GLY A 84 -7.38 -20.05 -12.10
C GLY A 84 -5.85 -20.13 -12.06
N GLY A 85 -5.21 -19.29 -11.25
CA GLY A 85 -3.78 -19.35 -10.95
C GLY A 85 -3.45 -20.17 -9.71
N ASP A 86 -2.19 -20.14 -9.27
CA ASP A 86 -1.68 -20.98 -8.17
C ASP A 86 -0.95 -20.24 -7.03
N ALA A 87 -0.82 -18.90 -7.10
CA ALA A 87 -0.15 -18.14 -6.04
C ALA A 87 -1.01 -18.03 -4.77
N GLN A 88 -0.35 -18.13 -3.61
CA GLN A 88 -0.95 -17.97 -2.28
C GLN A 88 -0.30 -16.83 -1.47
N VAL A 89 0.76 -16.23 -2.01
CA VAL A 89 1.51 -15.15 -1.39
C VAL A 89 1.75 -14.09 -2.46
N GLU A 90 1.67 -12.84 -2.01
CA GLU A 90 2.17 -11.66 -2.70
C GLU A 90 3.46 -11.24 -2.03
N VAL A 91 4.48 -10.96 -2.83
CA VAL A 91 5.76 -10.41 -2.38
C VAL A 91 6.02 -9.16 -3.18
N ASP A 92 6.09 -8.05 -2.47
CA ASP A 92 6.35 -6.75 -3.03
C ASP A 92 7.80 -6.38 -2.76
N VAL A 93 8.47 -5.83 -3.76
CA VAL A 93 9.80 -5.24 -3.63
C VAL A 93 9.72 -3.83 -4.17
N TYR A 94 10.16 -2.87 -3.36
CA TYR A 94 10.13 -1.47 -3.72
C TYR A 94 11.40 -0.75 -3.32
N GLY A 95 11.63 0.36 -3.98
CA GLY A 95 12.69 1.28 -3.62
C GLY A 95 12.49 2.60 -4.33
N GLY A 96 13.13 3.63 -3.80
CA GLY A 96 12.93 4.98 -4.30
C GLY A 96 13.82 5.98 -3.60
N TYR A 97 13.49 7.23 -3.84
CA TYR A 97 14.16 8.39 -3.28
C TYR A 97 13.12 9.38 -2.77
N LYS A 98 13.25 9.74 -1.50
CA LYS A 98 12.37 10.69 -0.81
C LYS A 98 13.19 11.90 -0.35
N THR A 99 12.73 13.09 -0.67
CA THR A 99 13.42 14.34 -0.33
C THR A 99 12.45 15.50 -0.16
N GLU A 100 12.82 16.47 0.66
CA GLU A 100 12.10 17.74 0.74
C GLU A 100 12.57 18.66 -0.40
N VAL A 101 11.64 19.09 -1.25
CA VAL A 101 11.94 19.91 -2.45
C VAL A 101 11.64 21.40 -2.24
N SER A 102 10.81 21.72 -1.25
CA SER A 102 10.57 23.06 -0.74
C SER A 102 10.02 22.95 0.69
N PRO A 103 10.04 24.02 1.50
CA PRO A 103 9.56 23.97 2.87
C PRO A 103 8.16 23.31 3.00
N GLY A 104 8.11 22.18 3.70
CA GLY A 104 6.89 21.40 3.94
C GLY A 104 6.40 20.55 2.76
N LEU A 105 7.09 20.54 1.61
CA LEU A 105 6.75 19.73 0.44
C LEU A 105 7.78 18.63 0.22
N THR A 106 7.37 17.40 0.43
CA THR A 106 8.20 16.21 0.20
C THR A 106 7.83 15.55 -1.13
N LEU A 107 8.84 15.25 -1.94
CA LEU A 107 8.76 14.41 -3.13
C LEU A 107 9.20 12.99 -2.79
N ASP A 108 8.47 12.01 -3.30
CA ASP A 108 8.85 10.60 -3.29
C ASP A 108 8.71 10.04 -4.71
N VAL A 109 9.76 9.44 -5.25
CA VAL A 109 9.74 8.77 -6.55
C VAL A 109 10.32 7.38 -6.41
N GLY A 110 9.68 6.40 -7.03
CA GLY A 110 10.08 5.02 -6.82
C GLY A 110 9.54 4.01 -7.82
N LEU A 111 9.94 2.78 -7.57
CA LEU A 111 9.51 1.57 -8.25
C LEU A 111 8.85 0.65 -7.23
N LEU A 112 7.84 -0.08 -7.68
CA LEU A 112 7.18 -1.11 -6.89
C LEU A 112 6.85 -2.30 -7.79
N GLN A 113 7.43 -3.43 -7.45
CA GLN A 113 7.25 -4.68 -8.16
C GLN A 113 6.44 -5.63 -7.29
N TYR A 114 5.25 -5.99 -7.79
CA TYR A 114 4.38 -6.99 -7.20
C TYR A 114 4.73 -8.35 -7.80
N PHE A 115 5.16 -9.29 -6.97
CA PHE A 115 5.43 -10.66 -7.35
C PHE A 115 4.41 -11.60 -6.74
N TYR A 116 3.88 -12.49 -7.57
CA TYR A 116 2.99 -13.57 -7.17
C TYR A 116 3.67 -14.89 -7.54
N PRO A 117 4.47 -15.48 -6.63
CA PRO A 117 5.18 -16.74 -6.90
C PRO A 117 4.20 -17.83 -7.34
N SER A 118 4.55 -18.51 -8.44
CA SER A 118 3.72 -19.57 -9.03
C SER A 118 2.31 -19.11 -9.45
N ASN A 119 2.08 -17.84 -9.81
CA ASN A 119 0.73 -17.38 -10.16
C ASN A 119 0.09 -18.10 -11.36
N LYS A 120 0.87 -18.51 -12.37
CA LYS A 120 0.41 -19.25 -13.56
C LYS A 120 -0.73 -18.60 -14.37
N LEU A 121 -1.08 -17.34 -14.11
CA LEU A 121 -2.04 -16.62 -14.93
C LEU A 121 -1.42 -16.24 -16.28
N SER A 122 -2.26 -16.14 -17.31
CA SER A 122 -1.87 -15.66 -18.64
C SER A 122 -2.87 -14.58 -19.09
N PRO A 123 -2.47 -13.30 -19.10
CA PRO A 123 -1.14 -12.78 -18.78
C PRO A 123 -0.79 -12.89 -17.29
N SER A 124 0.51 -12.84 -16.98
CA SER A 124 1.01 -12.88 -15.59
C SER A 124 0.42 -11.76 -14.74
N ALA A 125 0.14 -12.06 -13.47
CA ALA A 125 -0.26 -11.07 -12.47
C ALA A 125 0.88 -10.17 -11.98
N ASN A 126 2.14 -10.59 -12.18
CA ASN A 126 3.28 -9.79 -11.74
C ASN A 126 3.24 -8.42 -12.43
N THR A 127 3.32 -7.38 -11.60
CA THR A 127 3.12 -6.01 -12.06
C THR A 127 4.30 -5.16 -11.63
N LEU A 128 4.85 -4.37 -12.54
CA LEU A 128 5.86 -3.36 -12.21
C LEU A 128 5.25 -1.97 -12.37
N GLU A 129 5.18 -1.21 -11.28
CA GLU A 129 4.76 0.19 -11.29
C GLU A 129 5.96 1.11 -11.06
N VAL A 130 5.98 2.23 -11.78
CA VAL A 130 6.73 3.43 -11.38
C VAL A 130 5.76 4.38 -10.69
N TYR A 131 6.22 5.15 -9.71
CA TYR A 131 5.35 6.12 -9.05
C TYR A 131 6.05 7.41 -8.67
N GLY A 132 5.23 8.43 -8.45
CA GLY A 132 5.61 9.69 -7.82
C GLY A 132 4.54 10.10 -6.81
N ALA A 133 4.96 10.65 -5.68
CA ALA A 133 4.09 11.22 -4.67
C ALA A 133 4.60 12.56 -4.17
N LEU A 134 3.66 13.43 -3.82
CA LEU A 134 3.90 14.70 -3.17
C LEU A 134 3.16 14.71 -1.83
N THR A 135 3.87 15.09 -0.76
CA THR A 135 3.29 15.23 0.58
C THR A 135 3.44 16.66 1.06
N PHE A 136 2.35 17.26 1.51
CA PHE A 136 2.34 18.59 2.12
C PHE A 136 1.48 18.58 3.39
N GLY A 137 2.13 18.80 4.53
CA GLY A 137 1.49 18.63 5.84
C GLY A 137 0.93 17.22 6.01
N VAL A 138 -0.36 17.12 6.32
CA VAL A 138 -1.05 15.84 6.54
C VAL A 138 -1.47 15.14 5.25
N VAL A 139 -1.35 15.77 4.09
CA VAL A 139 -1.93 15.29 2.82
C VAL A 139 -0.84 14.75 1.90
N THR A 140 -1.07 13.58 1.32
CA THR A 140 -0.24 12.99 0.27
C THR A 140 -1.09 12.74 -0.97
N ALA A 141 -0.57 13.12 -2.13
CA ALA A 141 -1.09 12.74 -3.43
C ALA A 141 -0.08 11.86 -4.16
N LYS A 142 -0.52 10.74 -4.72
CA LYS A 142 0.35 9.76 -5.38
C LYS A 142 -0.21 9.34 -6.72
N TYR A 143 0.67 9.12 -7.68
CA TYR A 143 0.36 8.50 -8.96
C TYR A 143 1.28 7.30 -9.19
N SER A 144 0.69 6.13 -9.41
CA SER A 144 1.36 4.91 -9.86
C SER A 144 1.02 4.62 -11.32
N HIS A 145 2.01 4.18 -12.09
CA HIS A 145 1.90 3.86 -13.50
C HIS A 145 2.47 2.47 -13.79
N SER A 146 1.62 1.56 -14.29
CA SER A 146 2.03 0.19 -14.62
C SER A 146 2.82 0.13 -15.92
N THR A 147 4.04 -0.39 -15.85
CA THR A 147 4.93 -0.61 -17.00
C THR A 147 4.74 -2.00 -17.64
N THR A 148 3.92 -2.85 -17.02
CA THR A 148 3.51 -4.18 -17.47
C THR A 148 1.99 -4.27 -17.56
N ASN A 149 1.43 -5.42 -17.95
CA ASN A 149 0.00 -5.68 -17.73
C ASN A 149 -0.30 -5.58 -16.23
N LEU A 150 -1.39 -4.90 -15.90
CA LEU A 150 -1.83 -4.64 -14.55
C LEU A 150 -2.53 -5.89 -14.00
N PHE A 151 -1.93 -6.56 -13.02
CA PHE A 151 -2.52 -7.64 -12.22
C PHE A 151 -3.24 -8.73 -13.04
N GLY A 152 -2.65 -9.15 -14.16
CA GLY A 152 -3.20 -10.22 -15.00
C GLY A 152 -4.32 -9.78 -15.94
N VAL A 153 -4.61 -8.47 -16.03
CA VAL A 153 -5.55 -7.93 -17.01
C VAL A 153 -4.86 -7.85 -18.39
N PRO A 154 -5.39 -8.51 -19.43
CA PRO A 154 -4.85 -8.42 -20.80
C PRO A 154 -4.81 -6.99 -21.34
N ASP A 155 -3.78 -6.68 -22.13
CA ASP A 155 -3.62 -5.42 -22.87
C ASP A 155 -3.79 -4.14 -22.02
N SER A 156 -3.31 -4.20 -20.77
CA SER A 156 -3.52 -3.14 -19.77
C SER A 156 -2.25 -2.38 -19.41
N LYS A 157 -1.15 -2.59 -20.14
CA LYS A 157 0.10 -1.85 -19.93
C LYS A 157 -0.10 -0.34 -20.06
N GLY A 158 0.43 0.42 -19.10
CA GLY A 158 0.22 1.86 -18.99
C GLY A 158 -1.07 2.24 -18.26
N SER A 159 -1.71 1.29 -17.57
CA SER A 159 -2.74 1.60 -16.57
C SER A 159 -2.17 2.46 -15.46
N GLY A 160 -3.01 3.28 -14.83
CA GLY A 160 -2.58 4.22 -13.80
C GLY A 160 -3.53 4.25 -12.62
N TYR A 161 -2.98 4.55 -11.46
CA TYR A 161 -3.72 4.75 -10.22
C TYR A 161 -3.32 6.08 -9.62
N PHE A 162 -4.30 6.92 -9.33
CA PHE A 162 -4.10 8.19 -8.63
C PHE A 162 -4.84 8.14 -7.30
N ASP A 163 -4.18 8.50 -6.21
CA ASP A 163 -4.79 8.58 -4.91
C ASP A 163 -4.40 9.86 -4.16
N VAL A 164 -5.30 10.25 -3.25
CA VAL A 164 -5.09 11.28 -2.25
C VAL A 164 -5.48 10.72 -0.90
N ALA A 165 -4.58 10.83 0.06
CA ALA A 165 -4.80 10.43 1.44
C ALA A 165 -4.42 11.58 2.38
N ALA A 166 -5.01 11.58 3.57
CA ALA A 166 -4.58 12.44 4.66
C ALA A 166 -4.32 11.60 5.92
N SER A 167 -3.48 12.08 6.82
CA SER A 167 -3.22 11.45 8.13
C SER A 167 -3.35 12.48 9.24
N PHE A 168 -4.46 12.41 9.99
CA PHE A 168 -4.74 13.29 11.11
C PHE A 168 -4.41 12.60 12.43
N ASP A 169 -3.52 13.19 13.22
CA ASP A 169 -3.34 12.83 14.62
C ASP A 169 -4.53 13.36 15.42
N LEU A 170 -5.27 12.46 16.07
CA LEU A 170 -6.42 12.78 16.92
C LEU A 170 -6.05 12.91 18.40
N GLY A 171 -4.78 12.68 18.75
CA GLY A 171 -4.29 12.58 20.13
C GLY A 171 -4.38 11.17 20.68
N ASP A 172 -3.72 10.94 21.82
CA ASP A 172 -3.72 9.65 22.55
C ASP A 172 -3.27 8.42 21.71
N GLY A 173 -2.43 8.67 20.69
CA GLY A 173 -1.95 7.68 19.73
C GLY A 173 -2.96 7.33 18.64
N LEU A 174 -4.15 7.94 18.64
CA LEU A 174 -5.16 7.69 17.62
C LEU A 174 -4.85 8.48 16.34
N MET A 175 -4.95 7.80 15.20
CA MET A 175 -4.78 8.40 13.87
C MET A 175 -6.00 8.12 12.99
N LEU A 176 -6.47 9.15 12.29
CA LEU A 176 -7.54 9.06 11.30
C LEU A 176 -6.97 9.32 9.91
N ALA A 177 -7.17 8.37 9.00
CA ALA A 177 -6.66 8.46 7.65
C ALA A 177 -7.77 8.22 6.59
N PRO A 178 -8.41 9.29 6.07
CA PRO A 178 -9.25 9.19 4.88
C PRO A 178 -8.40 8.99 3.63
N HIS A 179 -8.92 8.24 2.66
CA HIS A 179 -8.29 7.97 1.38
C HIS A 179 -9.34 7.95 0.26
N LEU A 180 -8.96 8.48 -0.90
CA LEU A 180 -9.71 8.40 -2.16
C LEU A 180 -8.74 8.03 -3.29
N GLY A 181 -9.10 7.00 -4.05
CA GLY A 181 -8.32 6.47 -5.16
C GLY A 181 -9.12 6.36 -6.45
N TYR A 182 -8.44 6.45 -7.58
CA TYR A 182 -9.00 6.19 -8.91
C TYR A 182 -8.05 5.31 -9.73
N GLN A 183 -8.49 4.09 -10.02
CA GLN A 183 -7.81 3.13 -10.88
C GLN A 183 -8.34 3.24 -12.29
N LYS A 184 -7.48 3.69 -13.22
CA LYS A 184 -7.74 3.61 -14.66
C LYS A 184 -7.03 2.40 -15.24
N VAL A 185 -7.81 1.46 -15.78
CA VAL A 185 -7.27 0.28 -16.46
C VAL A 185 -7.36 0.48 -17.96
N ARG A 186 -6.20 0.47 -18.63
CA ARG A 186 -6.10 0.70 -20.05
C ARG A 186 -6.86 -0.40 -20.81
N HIS A 187 -7.63 0.02 -21.81
CA HIS A 187 -8.46 -0.84 -22.66
C HIS A 187 -9.47 -1.72 -21.90
N ASN A 188 -9.77 -1.39 -20.64
CA ASN A 188 -10.74 -2.13 -19.83
C ASN A 188 -11.53 -1.18 -18.92
N ALA A 189 -12.62 -0.61 -19.46
CA ALA A 189 -13.48 0.30 -18.73
C ALA A 189 -14.21 -0.39 -17.56
N ALA A 190 -14.52 -1.69 -17.67
CA ALA A 190 -15.18 -2.45 -16.61
C ALA A 190 -14.28 -2.67 -15.38
N ALA A 191 -12.96 -2.65 -15.57
CA ALA A 191 -11.97 -2.72 -14.49
C ALA A 191 -11.51 -1.33 -14.01
N THR A 192 -12.05 -0.24 -14.55
CA THR A 192 -11.75 1.13 -14.11
C THR A 192 -12.75 1.53 -13.03
N TYR A 193 -12.27 2.02 -11.89
CA TYR A 193 -13.11 2.32 -10.73
C TYR A 193 -12.50 3.37 -9.80
N THR A 194 -13.33 3.88 -8.90
CA THR A 194 -12.95 4.71 -7.75
C THR A 194 -13.07 3.87 -6.49
N ASP A 195 -12.12 4.00 -5.57
CA ASP A 195 -12.18 3.42 -4.24
C ASP A 195 -11.98 4.49 -3.16
N PHE A 196 -12.44 4.19 -1.95
CA PHE A 196 -12.29 5.07 -0.81
C PHE A 196 -12.20 4.24 0.47
N SER A 197 -11.53 4.80 1.47
CA SER A 197 -11.48 4.22 2.81
C SER A 197 -11.38 5.31 3.87
N LEU A 198 -11.74 4.93 5.09
CA LEU A 198 -11.51 5.71 6.29
C LEU A 198 -10.89 4.77 7.32
N THR A 199 -9.64 5.04 7.68
CA THR A 199 -8.88 4.20 8.60
C THR A 199 -8.76 4.90 9.94
N LEU A 200 -8.99 4.16 11.02
CA LEU A 200 -8.68 4.59 12.39
C LEU A 200 -7.67 3.60 12.98
N SER A 201 -6.52 4.10 13.43
CA SER A 201 -5.44 3.29 14.01
C SER A 201 -5.01 3.83 15.38
N LYS A 202 -4.34 3.00 16.17
CA LYS A 202 -3.77 3.31 17.49
C LYS A 202 -2.36 2.75 17.59
#